data_AF-A0A0C2F5W0-F1
#
_entry.id   AF-A0A0C2F5W0-F1
#
_cell.length_a   1.000
_cell.length_b   1.000
_cell.length_c   1.000
_cell.angle_alpha   90.00
_cell.angle_beta   90.00
_cell.angle_gamma   90.00
#
_symmetry.space_group_name_H-M   'P 1'
#
loop_
_entity.id
_entity.type
_entity.pdbx_description
1 polymer ?
#
loop_
_entity_poly.entity_id
_entity_poly.type
_entity_poly.pdbx_seq_one_letter_code
_entity_poly.pdbx_strand_id
1 'polypeptide(L)'
;RLDNFYDTTATYEAFRANMVKNRYSDVVCTDSTRVKLKLGEKEFGDYIHANFVNSPLLTTKFICTQGPLQSTIHDFWRMIFQERIENVLMLC
;
A
#
# COMPACT_ATOMS: atom_id res chain seq x y z
N ARG A 1 23.52 7.25 5.93
CA ARG A 1 22.88 8.24 5.03
C ARG A 1 21.95 7.44 4.13
N LEU A 2 20.63 7.62 4.28
CA LEU A 2 19.58 6.86 3.55
C LEU A 2 19.36 7.40 2.12
N ASP A 3 20.22 8.33 1.71
CA ASP A 3 20.10 9.19 0.54
C ASP A 3 20.20 8.41 -0.80
N ASN A 4 20.57 7.13 -0.78
CA ASN A 4 20.68 6.26 -1.96
C ASN A 4 19.43 5.40 -2.26
N PHE A 5 18.35 5.53 -1.49
CA PHE A 5 17.13 4.71 -1.68
C PHE A 5 15.96 5.43 -2.34
N TYR A 6 16.08 6.72 -2.64
CA TYR A 6 15.05 7.43 -3.38
C TYR A 6 15.20 7.15 -4.88
N ASP A 7 14.36 6.23 -5.36
CA ASP A 7 14.16 6.02 -6.78
C ASP A 7 13.63 7.32 -7.41
N THR A 8 14.48 8.01 -8.17
CA THR A 8 14.15 9.27 -8.85
C THR A 8 13.14 9.07 -9.99
N THR A 9 12.87 7.81 -10.36
CA THR A 9 11.85 7.43 -11.35
C THR A 9 10.51 7.05 -10.73
N ALA A 10 10.43 7.05 -9.40
CA ALA A 10 9.20 6.72 -8.68
C ALA A 10 8.06 7.68 -9.03
N THR A 11 6.92 7.12 -9.43
CA THR A 11 5.68 7.85 -9.66
C THR A 11 4.70 7.66 -8.51
N TYR A 12 3.77 8.60 -8.36
CA TYR A 12 2.80 8.68 -7.27
C TYR A 12 1.40 9.07 -7.78
N GLU A 13 1.08 8.70 -9.01
CA GLU A 13 -0.15 9.11 -9.70
C GLU A 13 -1.39 8.58 -8.97
N ALA A 14 -1.38 7.29 -8.60
CA ALA A 14 -2.51 6.69 -7.92
C ALA A 14 -2.69 7.27 -6.50
N PHE A 15 -1.58 7.56 -5.80
CA PHE A 15 -1.61 8.26 -4.51
C PHE A 15 -2.27 9.64 -4.63
N ARG A 16 -1.86 10.45 -5.61
CA ARG A 16 -2.40 11.78 -5.85
C ARG A 16 -3.88 11.76 -6.27
N ALA A 17 -4.29 10.73 -7.03
CA ALA A 17 -5.69 10.58 -7.45
C ALA A 17 -6.62 10.12 -6.30
N ASN A 18 -6.09 9.54 -5.22
CA ASN A 18 -6.86 8.91 -4.16
C ASN A 18 -6.58 9.52 -2.77
N MET A 19 -6.32 10.83 -2.68
CA MET A 19 -5.95 11.51 -1.42
C MET A 19 -6.92 11.24 -0.26
N VAL A 20 -8.21 11.04 -0.52
CA VAL A 20 -9.23 10.73 0.50
C VAL A 20 -9.06 9.35 1.15
N LYS A 21 -8.28 8.45 0.53
CA LYS A 21 -7.94 7.12 1.07
C LYS A 21 -6.60 7.12 1.84
N ASN A 22 -5.91 8.27 1.90
CA ASN A 22 -4.58 8.40 2.51
C ASN A 22 -4.69 9.06 3.88
N ARG A 23 -4.10 8.44 4.91
CA ARG A 23 -4.14 8.98 6.28
C ARG A 23 -3.35 10.28 6.41
N TYR A 24 -2.20 10.35 5.74
CA TYR A 24 -1.29 11.49 5.78
C TYR A 24 -0.92 11.89 4.35
N SER A 25 -0.90 13.19 4.07
CA SER A 25 -0.60 13.72 2.74
C SER A 25 0.89 13.70 2.38
N ASP A 26 1.75 13.59 3.38
CA ASP A 26 3.21 13.58 3.29
C ASP A 26 3.81 12.17 3.31
N VAL A 27 3.01 11.14 3.61
CA VAL A 27 3.42 9.72 3.50
C VAL A 27 2.99 9.19 2.14
N VAL A 28 3.92 9.15 1.20
CA VAL A 28 3.64 8.77 -0.21
C VAL A 28 3.49 7.26 -0.39
N CYS A 29 2.70 6.86 -1.40
CA CYS A 29 2.56 5.47 -1.87
C CYS A 29 3.05 5.39 -3.32
N THR A 30 4.11 4.63 -3.55
CA THR A 30 4.80 4.56 -4.86
C THR A 30 4.06 3.63 -5.82
N ASP A 31 3.84 4.05 -7.07
CA ASP A 31 3.09 3.24 -8.04
C ASP A 31 3.79 1.93 -8.42
N SER A 32 5.13 1.92 -8.47
CA SER A 32 5.91 0.77 -8.91
C SER A 32 5.76 -0.45 -8.00
N THR A 33 5.47 -0.23 -6.72
CA THR A 33 5.34 -1.30 -5.72
C THR A 33 3.99 -1.33 -5.02
N ARG A 34 3.04 -0.46 -5.39
CA ARG A 34 1.74 -0.44 -4.70
C ARG A 34 0.97 -1.75 -4.89
N VAL A 35 0.22 -2.13 -3.88
CA VAL A 35 -0.75 -3.21 -3.99
C VAL A 35 -1.95 -2.71 -4.79
N LYS A 36 -2.33 -3.45 -5.85
CA LYS A 36 -3.51 -3.15 -6.67
C LYS A 36 -4.64 -4.11 -6.31
N LEU A 37 -5.77 -3.57 -5.85
CA LEU A 37 -6.96 -4.37 -5.54
C LEU A 37 -7.67 -4.78 -6.83
N LYS A 38 -7.82 -6.08 -7.04
CA LYS A 38 -8.48 -6.71 -8.20
C LYS A 38 -9.89 -7.17 -7.84
N LEU A 39 -10.08 -7.68 -6.62
CA LEU A 39 -11.38 -8.13 -6.15
C LEU A 39 -12.33 -6.92 -6.01
N GLY A 40 -13.37 -6.82 -6.82
CA GLY A 40 -14.31 -5.68 -6.79
C GLY A 40 -13.75 -4.37 -7.38
N GLU A 41 -12.68 -4.44 -8.18
CA GLU A 41 -12.02 -3.28 -8.79
C GLU A 41 -13.00 -2.37 -9.54
N LYS A 42 -13.95 -2.94 -10.30
CA LYS A 42 -14.94 -2.17 -11.08
C LYS A 42 -15.86 -1.30 -10.23
N GLU A 43 -16.10 -1.68 -8.97
CA GLU A 43 -17.04 -1.01 -8.07
C GLU A 43 -16.33 -0.05 -7.12
N PHE A 44 -15.17 -0.46 -6.59
CA PHE A 44 -14.49 0.23 -5.50
C PHE A 44 -13.12 0.82 -5.87
N GLY A 45 -12.69 0.60 -7.11
CA GLY A 45 -11.35 0.94 -7.60
C GLY A 45 -10.27 -0.04 -7.14
N ASP A 46 -9.05 0.22 -7.61
CA ASP A 46 -7.87 -0.63 -7.39
C ASP A 46 -6.94 -0.10 -6.27
N TYR A 47 -7.23 1.08 -5.72
CA TYR A 47 -6.31 1.77 -4.83
C TYR A 47 -6.51 1.43 -3.36
N ILE A 48 -5.41 1.06 -2.72
CA ILE A 48 -5.18 1.06 -1.27
C ILE A 48 -3.78 1.64 -1.00
N HIS A 49 -3.62 2.37 0.12
CA HIS A 49 -2.30 2.87 0.54
C HIS A 49 -1.46 1.74 1.16
N ALA A 50 -0.89 0.91 0.29
CA ALA A 50 -0.06 -0.22 0.66
C ALA A 50 0.99 -0.48 -0.44
N ASN A 51 2.21 -0.82 -0.04
CA ASN A 51 3.31 -1.18 -0.94
C ASN A 51 3.91 -2.53 -0.57
N PHE A 52 4.27 -3.31 -1.58
CA PHE A 52 5.13 -4.47 -1.41
C PHE A 52 6.54 -4.01 -1.02
N VAL A 53 7.03 -4.52 0.10
CA VAL A 53 8.40 -4.32 0.55
C VAL A 53 9.16 -5.62 0.33
N ASN A 54 10.04 -5.58 -0.66
CA ASN A 54 10.97 -6.64 -0.96
C ASN A 54 12.38 -6.07 -0.90
N SER A 55 13.24 -6.66 -0.07
CA SER A 55 14.64 -6.28 0.05
C SER A 55 15.48 -7.55 0.03
N PRO A 56 16.66 -7.54 -0.61
CA PRO A 56 17.61 -8.65 -0.51
C PRO A 56 18.00 -8.99 0.93
N LEU A 57 17.83 -8.05 1.86
CA LEU A 57 18.09 -8.23 3.29
C LEU A 57 16.94 -8.95 4.03
N LEU A 58 15.77 -9.09 3.40
CA LEU A 58 14.59 -9.71 3.99
C LEU A 58 14.38 -11.08 3.36
N THR A 59 14.26 -12.10 4.20
CA THR A 59 13.87 -13.46 3.77
C THR A 59 12.39 -13.56 3.44
N THR A 60 11.58 -12.64 3.95
CA THR A 60 10.13 -12.60 3.79
C THR A 60 9.72 -11.31 3.08
N LYS A 61 8.77 -11.42 2.15
CA LYS A 61 8.14 -10.28 1.50
C LYS A 61 7.06 -9.73 2.42
N PHE A 62 7.04 -8.42 2.60
CA PHE A 62 6.04 -7.74 3.41
C PHE A 62 5.13 -6.89 2.55
N ILE A 63 3.93 -6.63 3.06
CA ILE A 63 3.11 -5.50 2.63
C ILE A 63 3.15 -4.50 3.78
N CYS A 64 3.69 -3.32 3.52
CA CYS A 64 3.59 -2.21 4.45
C CYS A 64 2.41 -1.35 4.05
N THR A 65 1.54 -1.03 5.00
CA THR A 65 0.32 -0.25 4.79
C THR A 65 0.05 0.64 6.00
N GLN A 66 -0.69 1.74 5.78
CA GLN A 66 -1.21 2.55 6.88
C GLN A 66 -2.22 1.77 7.74
N GLY A 67 -2.40 2.17 8.99
CA GLY A 67 -3.58 1.74 9.76
C GLY A 67 -4.87 2.17 9.04
N PRO A 68 -5.83 1.26 8.79
CA PRO A 68 -6.98 1.55 7.94
C PRO A 68 -7.80 2.73 8.49
N LEU A 69 -8.28 3.58 7.59
CA LEU A 69 -9.26 4.62 7.89
C LEU A 69 -10.65 3.97 7.95
N GLN A 70 -11.63 4.64 8.56
CA GLN A 70 -13.01 4.17 8.55
C GLN A 70 -13.53 3.94 7.11
N SER A 71 -13.13 4.81 6.17
CA SER A 71 -13.47 4.70 4.75
C SER A 71 -12.72 3.60 3.99
N THR A 72 -11.66 3.02 4.55
CA THR A 72 -10.79 2.05 3.86
C THR A 72 -10.74 0.68 4.54
N ILE A 73 -11.59 0.41 5.53
CA ILE A 73 -11.65 -0.91 6.21
C ILE A 73 -11.99 -2.02 5.20
N HIS A 74 -12.93 -1.78 4.29
CA HIS A 74 -13.27 -2.75 3.25
C HIS A 74 -12.09 -3.02 2.30
N ASP A 75 -11.40 -1.98 1.86
CA ASP A 75 -10.21 -2.10 1.00
C ASP A 75 -9.09 -2.89 1.70
N PHE A 76 -8.88 -2.67 3.00
CA PHE A 76 -7.91 -3.41 3.80
C PHE A 76 -8.22 -4.91 3.85
N TRP A 77 -9.48 -5.30 4.07
CA TRP A 77 -9.88 -6.70 4.05
C TRP A 77 -9.86 -7.32 2.65
N ARG A 78 -10.19 -6.54 1.61
CA ARG A 78 -10.02 -6.95 0.20
C ARG A 78 -8.55 -7.30 -0.08
N MET A 79 -7.62 -6.48 0.40
CA MET A 79 -6.18 -6.74 0.28
C MET A 79 -5.78 -8.03 0.98
N ILE A 80 -6.17 -8.19 2.26
CA ILE A 80 -5.83 -9.38 3.05
C ILE A 80 -6.31 -10.66 2.36
N PHE A 81 -7.55 -10.68 1.91
CA PHE A 81 -8.13 -11.84 1.24
C PHE A 81 -7.43 -12.12 -0.10
N GLN A 82 -7.23 -11.08 -0.92
CA GLN A 82 -6.60 -11.20 -2.23
C GLN A 82 -5.15 -11.72 -2.14
N GLU A 83 -4.36 -11.13 -1.24
CA GLU A 83 -2.94 -11.45 -1.09
C GLU A 83 -2.70 -12.66 -0.17
N ARG A 84 -3.79 -13.28 0.32
CA ARG A 84 -3.78 -14.44 1.24
C ARG A 84 -2.89 -14.19 2.46
N ILE A 85 -3.06 -13.02 3.08
CA ILE A 85 -2.29 -12.64 4.26
C ILE A 85 -2.73 -13.50 5.45
N GLU A 86 -1.77 -14.22 6.04
CA GLU A 86 -2.00 -15.07 7.21
C GLU A 86 -1.79 -14.33 8.53
N ASN A 87 -0.87 -13.37 8.55
CA ASN A 87 -0.44 -12.67 9.76
C ASN A 87 -0.47 -11.16 9.55
N VAL A 88 -1.08 -10.43 10.49
CA VAL A 88 -1.10 -8.97 10.52
C VAL A 88 -0.36 -8.51 11.77
N LEU A 89 0.73 -7.77 11.59
CA LEU A 89 1.47 -7.15 12.67
C LEU A 89 1.08 -5.67 12.76
N MET A 90 0.41 -5.29 13.85
CA MET A 90 0.08 -3.90 14.15
C MET A 90 1.10 -3.32 15.12
N LEU A 91 1.78 -2.25 14.69
CA LEU A 91 2.73 -1.50 15.51
C LEU A 91 2.06 -0.16 15.89
N CYS A 92 1.92 0.09 17.19
CA CYS A 92 1.28 1.28 17.74
C CYS A 92 2.28 2.41 18.00
#